data_AF-A0A352CE27-F1
#
_entry.id   AF-A0A352CE27-F1
#
_cell.length_a   1.000
_cell.length_b   1.000
_cell.length_c   1.000
_cell.angle_alpha   90.00
_cell.angle_beta   90.00
_cell.angle_gamma   90.00
#
_symmetry.space_group_name_H-M   'P 1'
#
loop_
_entity.id
_entity.type
_entity.pdbx_description
1 polymer ?
#
loop_
_entity_poly.entity_id
_entity_poly.type
_entity_poly.pdbx_seq_one_letter_code
_entity_poly.pdbx_strand_id
1 'polypeptide(L)'
;AARVLTCGWRGRDLKIDELSPKPAAQVLDLLWAGRSFRVRLPLMGEFQALNALTAAGLALGLGEAPESVFAALEGLKGVKGRIEWVGATADGAPVFVDYAHTPDGLDALLRAARPHTRDRLVCVFGCGGDRDASKRPKMGAIAEKHADVVIVTDDNPRSEDPGAIRAAVLEGCPGALEIGDRAEAIRAAIAMLRAGDVLVIAGKGHETGQIIGGVVHPFSDQDQARAALTAKKARP
;
A
#
# COMPACT_ATOMS: atom_id res chain seq x y z
N ALA A 1 -16.07 32.69 -19.91
CA ALA A 1 -15.36 32.37 -18.65
C ALA A 1 -15.13 30.87 -18.59
N ALA A 2 -13.97 30.42 -18.14
CA ALA A 2 -13.73 28.98 -17.94
C ALA A 2 -14.62 28.47 -16.79
N ARG A 3 -15.29 27.33 -16.98
CA ARG A 3 -16.08 26.68 -15.94
C ARG A 3 -15.12 25.93 -15.01
N VAL A 4 -15.18 26.24 -13.71
CA VAL A 4 -14.44 25.50 -12.68
C VAL A 4 -15.30 24.36 -12.17
N LEU A 5 -14.79 23.14 -12.22
CA LEU A 5 -15.39 21.96 -11.60
C LEU A 5 -14.66 21.61 -10.31
N THR A 6 -15.42 21.24 -9.28
CA THR A 6 -14.90 20.86 -7.96
C THR A 6 -15.30 19.42 -7.62
N CYS A 7 -14.35 18.63 -7.12
CA CYS A 7 -14.57 17.21 -6.79
C CYS A 7 -14.10 16.84 -5.38
N GLY A 8 -14.54 15.68 -4.88
CA GLY A 8 -14.18 15.12 -3.57
C GLY A 8 -15.25 15.32 -2.50
N TRP A 9 -14.91 15.17 -1.23
CA TRP A 9 -15.85 15.27 -0.09
C TRP A 9 -16.64 16.59 -0.03
N ARG A 10 -15.98 17.69 -0.42
CA ARG A 10 -16.55 19.04 -0.46
C ARG A 10 -16.73 19.55 -1.89
N GLY A 11 -16.63 18.66 -2.89
CA GLY A 11 -16.91 18.98 -4.28
C GLY A 11 -18.38 19.38 -4.44
N ARG A 12 -18.64 20.43 -5.21
CA ARG A 12 -20.02 20.85 -5.55
C ARG A 12 -20.55 20.16 -6.80
N ASP A 13 -19.63 19.73 -7.68
CA ASP A 13 -19.98 19.13 -8.96
C ASP A 13 -19.95 17.59 -8.87
N LEU A 14 -18.79 17.03 -8.49
CA LEU A 14 -18.59 15.59 -8.27
C LEU A 14 -18.28 15.32 -6.80
N LYS A 15 -19.28 14.90 -6.03
CA LYS A 15 -19.15 14.73 -4.58
C LYS A 15 -19.03 13.27 -4.18
N ILE A 16 -18.20 12.97 -3.19
CA ILE A 16 -18.26 11.71 -2.41
C ILE A 16 -19.34 11.87 -1.36
N ASP A 17 -20.40 11.07 -1.44
CA ASP A 17 -21.44 11.02 -0.41
C ASP A 17 -21.13 9.95 0.64
N GLU A 18 -20.69 8.77 0.20
CA GLU A 18 -20.19 7.71 1.07
C GLU A 18 -18.93 7.06 0.47
N LEU A 19 -18.00 6.68 1.33
CA LEU A 19 -16.85 5.83 1.00
C LEU A 19 -16.82 4.66 1.97
N SER A 20 -16.93 3.46 1.40
CA SER A 20 -17.01 2.20 2.12
C SER A 20 -15.77 1.34 1.81
N PRO A 21 -14.75 1.29 2.69
CA PRO A 21 -13.56 0.48 2.47
C PRO A 21 -13.87 -1.02 2.31
N LYS A 22 -13.07 -1.71 1.48
CA LYS A 22 -13.06 -3.16 1.28
C LYS A 22 -11.60 -3.65 1.25
N PRO A 23 -11.28 -4.93 1.52
CA PRO A 23 -9.89 -5.38 1.67
C PRO A 23 -8.93 -4.98 0.53
N ALA A 24 -9.38 -4.98 -0.72
CA ALA A 24 -8.59 -4.53 -1.88
C ALA A 24 -9.33 -3.57 -2.82
N ALA A 25 -10.31 -2.85 -2.28
CA ALA A 25 -11.13 -1.91 -3.05
C ALA A 25 -11.79 -0.89 -2.11
N GLN A 26 -12.56 0.01 -2.68
CA GLN A 26 -13.50 0.85 -1.96
C GLN A 26 -14.78 0.99 -2.80
N VAL A 27 -15.92 1.05 -2.13
CA VAL A 27 -17.20 1.37 -2.76
C VAL A 27 -17.47 2.83 -2.50
N LEU A 28 -17.70 3.59 -3.58
CA LEU A 28 -17.98 5.02 -3.55
C LEU A 28 -19.43 5.23 -3.95
N ASP A 29 -20.18 5.94 -3.12
CA ASP A 29 -21.45 6.54 -3.52
C ASP A 29 -21.18 7.99 -3.90
N LEU A 30 -21.32 8.28 -5.18
CA LEU A 30 -20.97 9.54 -5.82
C LEU A 30 -22.22 10.31 -6.22
N LEU A 31 -22.18 11.63 -6.06
CA LEU A 31 -23.21 12.54 -6.56
C LEU A 31 -22.63 13.37 -7.70
N TRP A 32 -23.28 13.30 -8.86
CA TRP A 32 -22.97 14.12 -10.03
C TRP A 32 -24.24 14.71 -10.61
N ALA A 33 -24.33 16.04 -10.66
CA ALA A 33 -25.49 16.78 -11.19
C ALA A 33 -26.84 16.29 -10.60
N GLY A 34 -26.88 16.01 -9.29
CA GLY A 34 -28.08 15.54 -8.58
C GLY A 34 -28.42 14.06 -8.78
N ARG A 35 -27.62 13.32 -9.54
CA ARG A 35 -27.76 11.87 -9.75
C ARG A 35 -26.75 11.10 -8.90
N SER A 36 -27.19 9.98 -8.35
CA SER A 36 -26.33 9.08 -7.55
C SER A 36 -25.72 7.98 -8.43
N PHE A 37 -24.44 7.69 -8.21
CA PHE A 37 -23.71 6.63 -8.87
C PHE A 37 -22.93 5.82 -7.83
N ARG A 38 -23.12 4.51 -7.81
CA ARG A 38 -22.33 3.60 -6.97
C ARG A 38 -21.22 2.99 -7.80
N VAL A 39 -19.97 3.16 -7.37
CA VAL A 39 -18.76 2.73 -8.08
C VAL A 39 -17.91 1.86 -7.18
N ARG A 40 -17.54 0.66 -7.64
CA ARG A 40 -16.51 -0.15 -6.99
C ARG A 40 -15.14 0.23 -7.55
N LEU A 41 -14.38 1.06 -6.83
CA LEU A 41 -13.02 1.43 -7.19
C LEU A 41 -12.03 0.34 -6.69
N PRO A 42 -11.33 -0.39 -7.58
CA PRO A 42 -10.40 -1.46 -7.21
C PRO A 42 -9.04 -0.94 -6.71
N LEU A 43 -9.03 0.14 -5.94
CA LEU A 43 -7.84 0.76 -5.36
C LEU A 43 -8.03 0.95 -3.85
N MET A 44 -6.98 0.71 -3.06
CA MET A 44 -6.98 0.93 -1.62
C MET A 44 -6.55 2.35 -1.26
N GLY A 45 -7.15 2.92 -0.22
CA GLY A 45 -6.80 4.23 0.32
C GLY A 45 -7.67 5.36 -0.22
N GLU A 46 -8.12 6.23 0.68
CA GLU A 46 -8.98 7.38 0.37
C GLU A 46 -8.34 8.33 -0.66
N PHE A 47 -7.03 8.54 -0.59
CA PHE A 47 -6.31 9.38 -1.55
C PHE A 47 -6.43 8.83 -2.99
N GLN A 48 -6.57 7.51 -3.17
CA GLN A 48 -6.82 6.93 -4.49
C GLN A 48 -8.22 7.25 -4.99
N ALA A 49 -9.23 7.32 -4.12
CA ALA A 49 -10.55 7.81 -4.51
C ALA A 49 -10.50 9.27 -4.93
N LEU A 50 -9.80 10.14 -4.18
CA LEU A 50 -9.66 11.55 -4.53
C LEU A 50 -8.93 11.74 -5.87
N ASN A 51 -7.88 10.95 -6.13
CA ASN A 51 -7.18 10.94 -7.42
C ASN A 51 -8.11 10.47 -8.57
N ALA A 52 -8.84 9.36 -8.36
CA ALA A 52 -9.78 8.82 -9.33
C ALA A 52 -10.92 9.81 -9.65
N LEU A 53 -11.44 10.50 -8.62
CA LEU A 53 -12.46 11.53 -8.80
C LEU A 53 -11.93 12.77 -9.52
N THR A 54 -10.67 13.12 -9.29
CA THR A 54 -10.03 14.22 -10.04
C THR A 54 -9.95 13.87 -11.52
N ALA A 55 -9.53 12.65 -11.86
CA ALA A 55 -9.52 12.16 -13.24
C ALA A 55 -10.93 12.09 -13.85
N ALA A 56 -11.91 11.59 -13.09
CA ALA A 56 -13.31 11.56 -13.52
C ALA A 56 -13.87 12.97 -13.76
N GLY A 57 -13.57 13.92 -12.88
CA GLY A 57 -13.98 15.32 -13.01
C GLY A 57 -13.43 15.98 -14.28
N LEU A 58 -12.18 15.65 -14.68
CA LEU A 58 -11.62 16.10 -15.95
C LEU A 58 -12.38 15.52 -17.15
N ALA A 59 -12.64 14.20 -17.16
CA ALA A 59 -13.39 13.55 -18.25
C ALA A 59 -14.82 14.10 -18.38
N LEU A 60 -15.53 14.23 -17.26
CA LEU A 60 -16.86 14.84 -17.20
C LEU A 60 -16.86 16.30 -17.67
N GLY A 61 -15.81 17.06 -17.32
CA GLY A 61 -15.63 18.44 -17.78
C GLY A 61 -15.37 18.58 -19.27
N LEU A 62 -14.83 17.54 -19.91
CA LEU A 62 -14.66 17.45 -21.36
C LEU A 62 -15.92 16.97 -22.09
N GLY A 63 -16.98 16.63 -21.37
CA GLY A 63 -18.28 16.24 -21.94
C GLY A 63 -18.51 14.74 -22.06
N GLU A 64 -17.66 13.90 -21.46
CA GLU A 64 -17.87 12.46 -21.43
C GLU A 64 -19.14 12.07 -20.65
N ALA A 65 -19.80 11.00 -21.09
CA ALA A 65 -21.02 10.50 -20.45
C ALA A 65 -20.72 9.99 -19.03
N PRO A 66 -21.46 10.42 -17.99
CA PRO A 66 -21.19 10.01 -16.61
C PRO A 66 -21.18 8.50 -16.40
N GLU A 67 -22.08 7.77 -17.04
CA GLU A 67 -22.17 6.31 -16.98
C GLU A 67 -20.88 5.67 -17.49
N SER A 68 -20.32 6.16 -18.60
CA SER A 68 -19.06 5.67 -19.16
C SER A 68 -17.87 5.99 -18.26
N VAL A 69 -17.81 7.21 -17.72
CA VAL A 69 -16.73 7.64 -16.83
C VAL A 69 -16.71 6.79 -15.56
N PHE A 70 -17.86 6.61 -14.90
CA PHE A 70 -17.95 5.85 -13.67
C PHE A 70 -17.76 4.35 -13.87
N ALA A 71 -18.24 3.78 -14.98
CA ALA A 71 -17.92 2.40 -15.34
C ALA A 71 -16.41 2.20 -15.58
N ALA A 72 -15.73 3.18 -16.19
CA ALA A 72 -14.28 3.11 -16.41
C ALA A 72 -13.48 3.12 -15.10
N LEU A 73 -13.98 3.79 -14.04
CA LEU A 73 -13.32 3.78 -12.72
C LEU A 73 -13.22 2.37 -12.13
N GLU A 74 -14.19 1.49 -12.40
CA GLU A 74 -14.18 0.11 -11.91
C GLU A 74 -13.10 -0.76 -12.57
N GLY A 75 -12.60 -0.33 -13.73
CA GLY A 75 -11.53 -0.99 -14.48
C GLY A 75 -10.12 -0.47 -14.16
N LEU A 76 -9.98 0.51 -13.26
CA LEU A 76 -8.67 1.10 -12.95
C LEU A 76 -7.70 0.08 -12.36
N LYS A 77 -6.43 0.27 -12.67
CA LYS A 77 -5.33 -0.50 -12.08
C LYS A 77 -4.39 0.45 -11.35
N GLY A 78 -3.88 0.02 -10.21
CA GLY A 78 -2.92 0.79 -9.43
C GLY A 78 -1.60 0.98 -10.18
N VAL A 79 -0.83 1.98 -9.74
CA VAL A 79 0.52 2.21 -10.25
C VAL A 79 1.46 1.19 -9.63
N LYS A 80 2.37 0.62 -10.44
CA LYS A 80 3.37 -0.35 -9.98
C LYS A 80 4.18 0.23 -8.80
N GLY A 81 4.23 -0.51 -7.69
CA GLY A 81 4.92 -0.11 -6.47
C GLY A 81 4.31 1.09 -5.72
N ARG A 82 3.01 1.38 -5.91
CA ARG A 82 2.27 2.40 -5.16
C ARG A 82 0.94 1.83 -4.69
N ILE A 83 0.93 1.28 -3.48
CA ILE A 83 -0.16 0.47 -2.92
C ILE A 83 -0.64 -0.55 -3.98
N GLU A 84 0.33 -1.21 -4.62
CA GLU A 84 0.08 -2.16 -5.70
C GLU A 84 -0.48 -3.44 -5.10
N TRP A 85 -1.71 -3.80 -5.45
CA TRP A 85 -2.25 -5.11 -5.10
C TRP A 85 -1.54 -6.20 -5.90
N VAL A 86 -0.84 -7.10 -5.21
CA VAL A 86 -0.07 -8.19 -5.84
C VAL A 86 -0.75 -9.56 -5.74
N GLY A 87 -1.83 -9.65 -4.97
CA GLY A 87 -2.66 -10.84 -4.85
C GLY A 87 -3.28 -10.99 -3.47
N ALA A 88 -3.89 -12.15 -3.24
CA ALA A 88 -4.47 -12.54 -1.97
C ALA A 88 -4.20 -14.02 -1.69
N THR A 89 -4.18 -14.38 -0.39
CA THR A 89 -4.16 -15.77 0.08
C THR A 89 -5.44 -16.51 -0.33
N ALA A 90 -5.48 -17.84 -0.16
CA ALA A 90 -6.66 -18.64 -0.50
C ALA A 90 -7.92 -18.21 0.26
N ASP A 91 -7.74 -17.78 1.51
CA ASP A 91 -8.77 -17.27 2.42
C ASP A 91 -9.02 -15.76 2.28
N GLY A 92 -8.43 -15.11 1.25
CA GLY A 92 -8.81 -13.77 0.82
C GLY A 92 -8.07 -12.60 1.47
N ALA A 93 -7.02 -12.83 2.26
CA ALA A 93 -6.20 -11.76 2.83
C ALA A 93 -5.32 -11.12 1.73
N PRO A 94 -5.49 -9.81 1.43
CA PRO A 94 -4.76 -9.15 0.35
C PRO A 94 -3.34 -8.76 0.76
N VAL A 95 -2.46 -8.72 -0.23
CA VAL A 95 -1.06 -8.31 -0.12
C VAL A 95 -0.80 -7.12 -1.03
N PHE A 96 -0.16 -6.09 -0.48
CA PHE A 96 0.19 -4.85 -1.17
C PHE A 96 1.70 -4.58 -1.13
N VAL A 97 2.21 -3.94 -2.18
CA VAL A 97 3.59 -3.45 -2.26
C VAL A 97 3.58 -1.93 -2.45
N ASP A 98 4.39 -1.21 -1.68
CA ASP A 98 4.50 0.25 -1.73
C ASP A 98 5.95 0.75 -1.56
N TYR A 99 6.20 1.97 -2.02
CA TYR A 99 7.53 2.63 -2.01
C TYR A 99 7.78 3.51 -0.78
N ALA A 100 6.87 3.54 0.18
CA ALA A 100 7.02 4.30 1.41
C ALA A 100 8.34 3.93 2.13
N HIS A 101 9.31 4.84 2.05
CA HIS A 101 10.64 4.71 2.66
C HIS A 101 11.00 5.92 3.52
N THR A 102 10.00 6.75 3.84
CA THR A 102 10.10 7.90 4.75
C THR A 102 9.09 7.74 5.88
N PRO A 103 9.29 8.39 7.05
CA PRO A 103 8.31 8.37 8.14
C PRO A 103 6.90 8.75 7.67
N ASP A 104 6.75 9.91 7.02
CA ASP A 104 5.45 10.40 6.55
C ASP A 104 4.80 9.48 5.51
N GLY A 105 5.61 8.92 4.61
CA GLY A 105 5.12 7.96 3.61
C GLY A 105 4.59 6.69 4.26
N LEU A 106 5.29 6.17 5.27
CA LEU A 106 4.87 4.97 5.99
C LEU A 106 3.62 5.23 6.85
N ASP A 107 3.55 6.38 7.53
CA ASP A 107 2.35 6.80 8.29
C ASP A 107 1.13 6.92 7.37
N ALA A 108 1.28 7.60 6.23
CA ALA A 108 0.21 7.74 5.24
C ALA A 108 -0.24 6.38 4.67
N LEU A 109 0.71 5.49 4.35
CA LEU A 109 0.44 4.15 3.84
C LEU A 109 -0.34 3.30 4.85
N LEU A 110 0.12 3.22 6.10
CA LEU A 110 -0.50 2.38 7.11
C LEU A 110 -1.88 2.93 7.52
N ARG A 111 -2.04 4.25 7.60
CA ARG A 111 -3.35 4.88 7.80
C ARG A 111 -4.30 4.65 6.64
N ALA A 112 -3.81 4.65 5.40
CA ALA A 112 -4.63 4.33 4.23
C ALA A 112 -5.04 2.85 4.20
N ALA A 113 -4.19 1.94 4.71
CA ALA A 113 -4.48 0.51 4.75
C ALA A 113 -5.43 0.12 5.89
N ARG A 114 -5.37 0.81 7.03
CA ARG A 114 -6.10 0.44 8.24
C ARG A 114 -7.62 0.31 8.06
N PRO A 115 -8.34 1.25 7.40
CA PRO A 115 -9.78 1.13 7.17
C PRO A 115 -10.17 -0.07 6.31
N HIS A 116 -9.24 -0.59 5.51
CA HIS A 116 -9.46 -1.76 4.65
C HIS A 116 -9.16 -3.08 5.35
N THR A 117 -8.66 -3.03 6.59
CA THR A 117 -8.20 -4.20 7.33
C THR A 117 -9.16 -4.53 8.45
N ARG A 118 -9.82 -5.70 8.38
CA ARG A 118 -10.80 -6.13 9.40
C ARG A 118 -10.11 -6.57 10.68
N ASP A 119 -9.10 -7.42 10.55
CA ASP A 119 -8.39 -8.04 11.68
C ASP A 119 -7.00 -7.41 11.78
N ARG A 120 -5.92 -8.12 11.39
CA ARG A 120 -4.56 -7.61 11.58
C ARG A 120 -4.01 -6.90 10.35
N LEU A 121 -3.42 -5.73 10.56
CA LEU A 121 -2.56 -5.08 9.59
C LEU A 121 -1.13 -5.54 9.84
N VAL A 122 -0.57 -6.28 8.89
CA VAL A 122 0.81 -6.77 8.91
C VAL A 122 1.67 -5.85 8.05
N CYS A 123 2.79 -5.38 8.58
CA CYS A 123 3.73 -4.50 7.89
C CYS A 123 5.11 -5.14 7.81
N VAL A 124 5.65 -5.30 6.60
CA VAL A 124 7.04 -5.68 6.34
C VAL A 124 7.77 -4.47 5.77
N PHE A 125 8.83 -4.02 6.43
CA PHE A 125 9.62 -2.89 5.91
C PHE A 125 11.08 -2.93 6.37
N GLY A 126 11.91 -2.15 5.70
CA GLY A 126 13.31 -1.93 6.06
C GLY A 126 13.70 -0.47 5.85
N CYS A 127 14.95 -0.15 6.16
CA CYS A 127 15.55 1.15 5.86
C CYS A 127 16.79 0.97 4.99
N GLY A 128 17.01 1.88 4.05
CA GLY A 128 18.26 1.89 3.28
C GLY A 128 19.45 2.44 4.08
N GLY A 129 20.62 1.85 3.90
CA GLY A 129 21.91 2.38 4.38
C GLY A 129 22.44 3.51 3.50
N ASP A 130 23.50 4.19 3.92
CA ASP A 130 24.08 5.41 3.33
C ASP A 130 23.02 6.50 3.07
N ARG A 131 22.07 6.63 4.00
CA ARG A 131 20.93 7.56 3.96
C ARG A 131 20.71 8.15 5.35
N ASP A 132 19.73 9.05 5.46
CA ASP A 132 19.32 9.62 6.73
C ASP A 132 18.99 8.53 7.76
N ALA A 133 19.87 8.34 8.74
CA ALA A 133 19.72 7.38 9.82
C ALA A 133 18.71 7.85 10.89
N SER A 134 18.48 9.16 11.00
CA SER A 134 17.59 9.74 12.02
C SER A 134 16.12 9.36 11.82
N LYS A 135 15.78 8.84 10.64
CA LYS A 135 14.43 8.34 10.33
C LYS A 135 14.18 6.92 10.83
N ARG A 136 15.22 6.10 11.07
CA ARG A 136 15.11 4.67 11.38
C ARG A 136 14.21 4.39 12.59
N PRO A 137 14.47 4.96 13.78
CA PRO A 137 13.60 4.76 14.94
C PRO A 137 12.21 5.38 14.73
N LYS A 138 12.11 6.50 13.99
CA LYS A 138 10.81 7.13 13.70
C LYS A 138 9.93 6.23 12.83
N MET A 139 10.50 5.57 11.83
CA MET A 139 9.79 4.61 10.99
C MET A 139 9.36 3.38 11.80
N GLY A 140 10.21 2.88 12.71
CA GLY A 140 9.85 1.86 13.69
C GLY A 140 8.61 2.23 14.50
N ALA A 141 8.64 3.42 15.14
CA ALA A 141 7.54 3.89 15.99
C ALA A 141 6.22 4.09 15.22
N ILE A 142 6.30 4.52 13.96
CA ILE A 142 5.13 4.64 13.08
C ILE A 142 4.55 3.26 12.75
N ALA A 143 5.40 2.28 12.44
CA ALA A 143 4.95 0.93 12.17
C ALA A 143 4.28 0.30 13.40
N GLU A 144 4.91 0.39 14.58
CA GLU A 144 4.35 -0.15 15.83
C GLU A 144 3.02 0.53 16.21
N LYS A 145 2.88 1.82 15.93
CA LYS A 145 1.65 2.56 16.21
C LYS A 145 0.47 2.12 15.33
N HIS A 146 0.72 1.76 14.07
CA HIS A 146 -0.33 1.60 13.07
C HIS A 146 -0.58 0.15 12.61
N ALA A 147 0.39 -0.74 12.77
CA ALA A 147 0.29 -2.15 12.39
C ALA A 147 0.22 -3.05 13.63
N ASP A 148 -0.54 -4.14 13.53
CA ASP A 148 -0.68 -5.13 14.61
C ASP A 148 0.50 -6.11 14.62
N VAL A 149 1.14 -6.32 13.48
CA VAL A 149 2.35 -7.13 13.34
C VAL A 149 3.34 -6.38 12.48
N VAL A 150 4.54 -6.15 13.03
CA VAL A 150 5.64 -5.47 12.34
C VAL A 150 6.77 -6.47 12.14
N ILE A 151 7.29 -6.54 10.91
CA ILE A 151 8.48 -7.30 10.56
C ILE A 151 9.51 -6.32 9.99
N VAL A 152 10.62 -6.16 10.71
CA VAL A 152 11.78 -5.37 10.30
C VAL A 152 12.74 -6.28 9.55
N THR A 153 13.10 -5.86 8.34
CA THR A 153 13.94 -6.62 7.42
C THR A 153 14.93 -5.72 6.66
N ASP A 154 15.78 -6.31 5.84
CA ASP A 154 16.69 -5.57 4.99
C ASP A 154 15.94 -4.85 3.84
N ASP A 155 16.41 -3.66 3.49
CA ASP A 155 16.06 -2.96 2.25
C ASP A 155 17.32 -2.92 1.38
N ASN A 156 17.88 -1.73 1.13
CA ASN A 156 19.14 -1.54 0.44
C ASN A 156 20.21 -1.17 1.47
N PRO A 157 20.89 -2.12 2.14
CA PRO A 157 21.89 -1.80 3.16
C PRO A 157 23.09 -1.04 2.60
N ARG A 158 23.38 -1.17 1.30
CA ARG A 158 24.52 -0.51 0.63
C ARG A 158 25.82 -0.84 1.36
N SER A 159 26.57 0.16 1.85
CA SER A 159 27.85 -0.05 2.52
C SER A 159 27.72 -0.30 4.03
N GLU A 160 26.55 -0.06 4.62
CA GLU A 160 26.33 -0.24 6.06
C GLU A 160 26.06 -1.71 6.41
N ASP A 161 26.38 -2.07 7.67
CA ASP A 161 25.98 -3.36 8.25
C ASP A 161 24.45 -3.45 8.34
N PRO A 162 23.80 -4.44 7.70
CA PRO A 162 22.34 -4.58 7.74
C PRO A 162 21.80 -4.77 9.16
N GLY A 163 22.55 -5.48 10.02
CA GLY A 163 22.17 -5.70 11.42
C GLY A 163 22.07 -4.39 12.19
N ALA A 164 23.05 -3.50 12.06
CA ALA A 164 23.03 -2.18 12.67
C ALA A 164 21.85 -1.31 12.19
N ILE A 165 21.48 -1.40 10.90
CA ILE A 165 20.31 -0.68 10.38
C ILE A 165 19.03 -1.19 11.05
N ARG A 166 18.83 -2.52 11.09
CA ARG A 166 17.63 -3.12 11.70
C ARG A 166 17.56 -2.81 13.20
N ALA A 167 18.68 -2.91 13.92
CA ALA A 167 18.75 -2.54 15.34
C ALA A 167 18.28 -1.09 15.59
N ALA A 168 18.72 -0.13 14.76
CA ALA A 168 18.28 1.26 14.88
C ALA A 168 16.80 1.48 14.53
N VAL A 169 16.20 0.64 13.68
CA VAL A 169 14.75 0.66 13.44
C VAL A 169 13.99 0.10 14.65
N LEU A 170 14.48 -1.01 15.21
CA LEU A 170 13.90 -1.70 16.36
C LEU A 170 13.89 -0.86 17.65
N GLU A 171 14.76 0.15 17.78
CA GLU A 171 14.67 1.15 18.86
C GLU A 171 13.29 1.82 18.93
N GLY A 172 12.63 2.00 17.78
CA GLY A 172 11.27 2.55 17.70
C GLY A 172 10.15 1.52 17.75
N CYS A 173 10.46 0.23 17.69
CA CYS A 173 9.47 -0.86 17.70
C CYS A 173 10.04 -2.14 18.31
N PRO A 174 10.38 -2.15 19.61
CA PRO A 174 11.11 -3.25 20.24
C PRO A 174 10.36 -4.59 20.26
N GLY A 175 9.04 -4.58 20.06
CA GLY A 175 8.21 -5.78 19.94
C GLY A 175 8.12 -6.36 18.51
N ALA A 176 8.73 -5.72 17.52
CA ALA A 176 8.69 -6.19 16.14
C ALA A 176 9.51 -7.47 15.92
N LEU A 177 9.09 -8.26 14.93
CA LEU A 177 9.85 -9.41 14.47
C LEU A 177 11.03 -8.95 13.61
N GLU A 178 12.22 -9.47 13.87
CA GLU A 178 13.40 -9.21 13.04
C GLU A 178 13.68 -10.41 12.12
N ILE A 179 13.67 -10.18 10.80
CA ILE A 179 14.04 -11.19 9.80
C ILE A 179 14.93 -10.49 8.76
N GLY A 180 16.24 -10.77 8.77
CA GLY A 180 17.19 -10.09 7.88
C GLY A 180 16.90 -10.30 6.39
N ASP A 181 16.78 -11.55 5.94
CA ASP A 181 16.47 -11.86 4.54
C ASP A 181 15.08 -11.34 4.16
N ARG A 182 15.05 -10.39 3.22
CA ARG A 182 13.81 -9.74 2.80
C ARG A 182 12.81 -10.70 2.17
N ALA A 183 13.29 -11.69 1.41
CA ALA A 183 12.41 -12.70 0.83
C ALA A 183 11.80 -13.60 1.92
N GLU A 184 12.57 -13.96 2.95
CA GLU A 184 12.11 -14.71 4.12
C GLU A 184 11.10 -13.92 4.93
N ALA A 185 11.34 -12.64 5.17
CA ALA A 185 10.40 -11.75 5.86
C ALA A 185 9.04 -11.71 5.14
N ILE A 186 9.05 -11.56 3.81
CA ILE A 186 7.84 -11.59 2.98
C ILE A 186 7.15 -12.96 3.04
N ARG A 187 7.92 -14.07 2.95
CA ARG A 187 7.37 -15.43 3.07
C ARG A 187 6.72 -15.66 4.43
N ALA A 188 7.39 -15.27 5.52
CA ALA A 188 6.90 -15.40 6.88
C ALA A 188 5.62 -14.58 7.10
N ALA A 189 5.60 -13.33 6.62
CA ALA A 189 4.43 -12.47 6.67
C ALA A 189 3.23 -13.10 5.95
N ILE A 190 3.42 -13.58 4.72
CA ILE A 190 2.35 -14.23 3.95
C ILE A 190 1.90 -15.53 4.61
N ALA A 191 2.83 -16.32 5.15
CA ALA A 191 2.52 -17.58 5.84
C ALA A 191 1.59 -17.36 7.04
N MET A 192 1.77 -16.29 7.82
CA MET A 192 0.96 -16.02 9.02
C MET A 192 -0.38 -15.33 8.77
N LEU A 193 -0.65 -14.84 7.55
CA LEU A 193 -1.94 -14.19 7.22
C LEU A 193 -3.12 -15.14 7.38
N ARG A 194 -4.24 -14.59 7.84
CA ARG A 194 -5.55 -15.22 7.98
C ARG A 194 -6.63 -14.36 7.31
N ALA A 195 -7.79 -14.95 7.04
CA ALA A 195 -8.95 -14.24 6.54
C ALA A 195 -9.24 -12.97 7.37
N GLY A 196 -9.32 -11.82 6.69
CA GLY A 196 -9.56 -10.51 7.29
C GLY A 196 -8.30 -9.71 7.65
N ASP A 197 -7.12 -10.34 7.61
CA ASP A 197 -5.84 -9.64 7.67
C ASP A 197 -5.51 -8.92 6.35
N VAL A 198 -4.60 -7.95 6.41
CA VAL A 198 -4.00 -7.27 5.24
C VAL A 198 -2.49 -7.20 5.43
N LEU A 199 -1.72 -7.49 4.39
CA LEU A 199 -0.26 -7.30 4.39
C LEU A 199 0.13 -6.11 3.51
N VAL A 200 0.99 -5.25 4.05
CA VAL A 200 1.69 -4.20 3.33
C VAL A 200 3.20 -4.43 3.39
N ILE A 201 3.84 -4.46 2.23
CA ILE A 201 5.30 -4.54 2.07
C ILE A 201 5.78 -3.17 1.59
N ALA A 202 6.55 -2.47 2.43
CA ALA A 202 6.99 -1.10 2.19
C ALA A 202 8.50 -0.99 1.94
N GLY A 203 8.92 0.13 1.34
CA GLY A 203 10.32 0.49 1.09
C GLY A 203 10.66 0.50 -0.40
N LYS A 204 10.68 -0.68 -1.04
CA LYS A 204 11.24 -0.85 -2.39
C LYS A 204 10.28 -0.55 -3.53
N GLY A 205 8.96 -0.68 -3.32
CA GLY A 205 7.96 -0.38 -4.35
C GLY A 205 8.21 -1.13 -5.66
N HIS A 206 8.59 -0.43 -6.72
CA HIS A 206 8.80 -1.01 -8.06
C HIS A 206 10.27 -1.37 -8.36
N GLU A 207 11.17 -1.24 -7.40
CA GLU A 207 12.58 -1.63 -7.56
C GLU A 207 12.72 -3.11 -7.90
N THR A 208 13.68 -3.43 -8.77
CA THR A 208 13.97 -4.79 -9.25
C THR A 208 15.35 -5.29 -8.81
N GLY A 209 15.95 -4.64 -7.81
CA GLY A 209 17.22 -5.07 -7.23
C GLY A 209 17.38 -4.66 -5.78
N GLN A 210 18.32 -5.31 -5.09
CA GLN A 210 18.72 -5.04 -3.72
C GLN A 210 20.22 -4.71 -3.68
N ILE A 211 20.59 -3.58 -3.10
CA ILE A 211 21.97 -3.08 -3.11
C ILE A 211 22.68 -3.51 -1.82
N ILE A 212 23.71 -4.36 -1.96
CA ILE A 212 24.53 -4.89 -0.86
C ILE A 212 26.01 -4.74 -1.24
N GLY A 213 26.79 -4.02 -0.45
CA GLY A 213 28.22 -3.82 -0.70
C GLY A 213 28.55 -3.21 -2.07
N GLY A 214 27.64 -2.38 -2.62
CA GLY A 214 27.78 -1.81 -3.97
C GLY A 214 27.36 -2.71 -5.13
N VAL A 215 26.93 -3.95 -4.85
CA VAL A 215 26.42 -4.90 -5.86
C VAL A 215 24.89 -4.87 -5.86
N VAL A 216 24.29 -4.87 -7.06
CA VAL A 216 22.83 -4.97 -7.24
C VAL A 216 22.45 -6.43 -7.46
N HIS A 217 21.82 -7.03 -6.46
CA HIS A 217 21.28 -8.39 -6.55
C HIS A 217 19.84 -8.34 -7.11
N PRO A 218 19.45 -9.20 -8.06
CA PRO A 218 18.07 -9.24 -8.57
C PRO A 218 17.06 -9.50 -7.44
N PHE A 219 16.10 -8.60 -7.26
CA PHE A 219 15.11 -8.71 -6.20
C PHE A 219 13.87 -7.85 -6.50
N SER A 220 12.67 -8.42 -6.41
CA SER A 220 11.40 -7.69 -6.49
C SER A 220 10.46 -8.11 -5.38
N ASP A 221 9.94 -7.16 -4.61
CA ASP A 221 8.93 -7.41 -3.57
C ASP A 221 7.69 -8.10 -4.17
N GLN A 222 7.27 -7.66 -5.36
CA GLN A 222 6.12 -8.24 -6.05
C GLN A 222 6.36 -9.71 -6.42
N ASP A 223 7.54 -10.04 -6.95
CA ASP A 223 7.83 -11.41 -7.37
C ASP A 223 7.95 -12.34 -6.16
N GLN A 224 8.60 -11.90 -5.08
CA GLN A 224 8.66 -12.65 -3.82
C GLN A 224 7.27 -12.86 -3.23
N ALA A 225 6.42 -11.82 -3.22
CA ALA A 225 5.06 -11.92 -2.71
C ALA A 225 4.20 -12.88 -3.54
N ARG A 226 4.26 -12.80 -4.88
CA ARG A 226 3.51 -13.69 -5.79
C ARG A 226 3.95 -15.16 -5.65
N ALA A 227 5.26 -15.39 -5.52
CA ALA A 227 5.79 -16.74 -5.29
C ALA A 227 5.30 -17.31 -3.95
N ALA A 228 5.38 -16.52 -2.87
CA ALA A 228 4.91 -16.94 -1.55
C ALA A 228 3.40 -17.18 -1.49
N LEU A 229 2.60 -16.35 -2.15
CA LEU A 229 1.15 -16.54 -2.28
C LEU A 229 0.80 -17.83 -3.02
N THR A 230 1.54 -18.15 -4.09
CA THR A 230 1.35 -19.40 -4.86
C THR A 230 1.68 -20.62 -4.00
N ALA A 231 2.81 -20.59 -3.28
CA ALA A 231 3.21 -21.67 -2.39
C ALA A 231 2.21 -21.90 -1.25
N LYS A 232 1.65 -20.82 -0.67
CA LYS A 232 0.64 -20.94 0.39
C LYS A 232 -0.67 -21.56 -0.10
N LYS A 233 -1.11 -21.24 -1.31
CA LYS A 233 -2.31 -21.85 -1.91
C LYS A 233 -2.17 -23.34 -2.18
N ALA A 234 -0.94 -23.82 -2.39
CA ALA A 234 -0.66 -25.23 -2.66
C ALA A 234 -0.61 -26.11 -1.40
N ARG A 235 -0.63 -25.53 -0.20
CA ARG A 235 -0.72 -26.29 1.05
C ARG A 235 -2.19 -26.63 1.34
N PRO A 236 -2.54 -27.91 1.49
CA PRO A 236 -3.91 -28.35 1.79
C PRO A 236 -4.39 -27.89 3.17
#